data_AF-A0A836CMB1-F1
#
_entry.id   AF-A0A836CMB1-F1
#
_cell.length_a   1.000
_cell.length_b   1.000
_cell.length_c   1.000
_cell.angle_alpha   90.00
_cell.angle_beta   90.00
_cell.angle_gamma   90.00
#
_symmetry.space_group_name_H-M   'P 1'
#
loop_
_entity.id
_entity.type
_entity.pdbx_description
1 polymer ?
#
loop_
_entity_poly.entity_id
_entity_poly.type
_entity_poly.pdbx_seq_one_letter_code
_entity_poly.pdbx_strand_id
1 'polypeptide(L)'
;MEQVQDMLAKLRGFLDTAPGAPYLTKAEEATGVPKQLMVVGVLTLSSIAFAFVLGVASVCNLVGFVYPAYCSFKAIESTGSSQEDTQWLTYWVLYGCFSIVEVFQGLVNNLPFFYQFKFAFLLWCMLPSTRGASLLYASVLRDALRPLVKPKAT
;
A
#
# COMPACT_ATOMS: atom_id res chain seq x y z
N MET A 1 -29.03 -23.60 -15.87
CA MET A 1 -27.88 -24.40 -16.34
C MET A 1 -27.62 -24.18 -17.84
N GLU A 2 -28.65 -24.12 -18.69
CA GLU A 2 -28.50 -23.89 -20.14
C GLU A 2 -27.80 -22.58 -20.53
N GLN A 3 -28.13 -21.44 -19.90
CA GLN A 3 -27.48 -20.16 -20.21
C GLN A 3 -25.96 -20.16 -19.98
N VAL A 4 -25.49 -20.87 -18.95
CA VAL A 4 -24.06 -20.97 -18.64
C VAL A 4 -23.33 -21.79 -19.71
N GLN A 5 -23.94 -22.88 -20.18
CA GLN A 5 -23.36 -23.68 -21.25
C GLN A 5 -23.32 -22.93 -22.58
N ASP A 6 -24.35 -22.13 -22.88
CA ASP A 6 -24.38 -21.28 -24.07
C ASP A 6 -23.30 -20.18 -24.02
N MET A 7 -23.06 -19.61 -22.84
CA MET A 7 -21.99 -18.64 -22.61
C MET A 7 -20.60 -19.27 -22.75
N LEU A 8 -20.40 -20.48 -22.21
CA LEU A 8 -19.15 -21.23 -22.36
C LEU A 8 -18.90 -21.64 -23.82
N ALA A 9 -19.94 -22.00 -24.58
CA ALA A 9 -19.83 -22.33 -25.99
C ALA A 9 -19.41 -21.11 -26.84
N LYS A 10 -19.99 -19.94 -26.56
CA LYS A 10 -19.55 -18.66 -27.16
C LYS A 10 -18.10 -18.34 -26.80
N LEU A 11 -17.72 -18.51 -25.53
CA LEU A 11 -16.36 -18.29 -25.05
C LEU A 11 -15.35 -19.22 -25.74
N ARG A 12 -15.73 -20.49 -26.00
CA ARG A 12 -14.93 -21.45 -26.76
C ARG A 12 -14.63 -20.95 -28.16
N GLY A 13 -15.65 -20.51 -28.89
CA GLY A 13 -15.49 -19.99 -30.26
C GLY A 13 -14.56 -18.78 -30.33
N PHE A 14 -14.62 -17.89 -29.32
CA PHE A 14 -13.70 -16.77 -29.19
C PHE A 14 -12.27 -17.20 -28.86
N LEU A 15 -12.09 -18.20 -27.99
CA LEU A 15 -10.77 -18.71 -27.63
C LEU A 15 -10.09 -19.47 -28.78
N ASP A 16 -10.88 -20.09 -29.67
CA ASP A 16 -10.38 -20.77 -30.86
C ASP A 16 -9.93 -19.81 -31.96
N THR A 17 -10.45 -18.57 -31.97
CA THR A 17 -10.05 -17.49 -32.89
C THR A 17 -8.95 -16.61 -32.32
N ALA A 18 -8.57 -16.79 -31.06
CA ALA A 18 -7.51 -16.02 -30.42
C ALA A 18 -6.11 -16.44 -30.90
N PRO A 19 -5.16 -15.51 -31.04
CA PRO A 19 -3.78 -15.81 -31.48
C PRO A 19 -3.02 -16.74 -30.51
N GLY A 20 -3.50 -16.89 -29.26
CA GLY A 20 -2.97 -17.83 -28.27
C GLY A 20 -3.55 -19.24 -28.31
N ALA A 21 -4.48 -19.53 -29.23
CA ALA A 21 -5.14 -20.84 -29.37
C ALA A 21 -4.19 -22.06 -29.32
N PRO A 22 -3.03 -22.09 -30.03
CA PRO A 22 -2.14 -23.26 -30.01
C PRO A 22 -1.50 -23.55 -28.64
N TYR A 23 -1.38 -22.54 -27.76
CA TYR A 23 -0.88 -22.73 -26.40
C TYR A 23 -1.99 -23.25 -25.47
N LEU A 24 -3.24 -22.84 -25.71
CA LEU A 24 -4.41 -23.30 -24.95
C LEU A 24 -4.78 -24.75 -25.28
N THR A 25 -4.68 -25.18 -26.54
CA THR A 25 -4.91 -26.58 -26.92
C THR A 25 -3.82 -27.51 -26.39
N LYS A 26 -2.55 -27.08 -26.38
CA LYS A 26 -1.48 -27.85 -25.71
C LYS A 26 -1.72 -27.98 -24.21
N ALA A 27 -2.20 -26.93 -23.55
CA ALA A 27 -2.54 -26.97 -22.13
C ALA A 27 -3.78 -27.85 -21.86
N GLU A 28 -4.76 -27.86 -22.75
CA GLU A 28 -5.95 -28.72 -22.71
C GLU A 28 -5.58 -30.20 -22.89
N GLU A 29 -4.69 -30.54 -23.82
CA GLU A 29 -4.18 -31.91 -24.02
C GLU A 29 -3.37 -32.42 -22.84
N ALA A 30 -2.58 -31.55 -22.18
CA ALA A 30 -1.75 -31.94 -21.04
C ALA A 30 -2.55 -32.08 -19.72
N THR A 31 -3.63 -31.32 -19.55
CA THR A 31 -4.39 -31.27 -18.28
C THR A 31 -5.75 -31.97 -18.33
N GLY A 32 -6.29 -32.23 -19.53
CA GLY A 32 -7.63 -32.81 -19.72
C GLY A 32 -8.79 -31.89 -19.33
N VAL A 33 -8.50 -30.62 -19.01
CA VAL A 33 -9.51 -29.63 -18.58
C VAL A 33 -9.94 -28.76 -19.76
N PRO A 34 -11.24 -28.47 -19.95
CA PRO A 34 -11.70 -27.59 -21.02
C PRO A 34 -11.05 -26.21 -20.95
N LYS A 35 -10.49 -25.73 -22.07
CA LYS A 35 -9.79 -24.43 -22.15
C LYS A 35 -10.62 -23.23 -21.70
N GLN A 36 -11.94 -23.23 -21.90
CA GLN A 36 -12.79 -22.12 -21.43
C GLN A 36 -12.79 -22.03 -19.90
N LEU A 37 -12.83 -23.18 -19.23
CA LEU A 37 -12.85 -23.24 -17.78
C LEU A 37 -11.49 -22.83 -17.21
N MET A 38 -10.38 -23.19 -17.87
CA MET A 38 -9.05 -22.73 -17.49
C MET A 38 -8.93 -21.21 -17.57
N VAL A 39 -9.36 -20.60 -18.69
CA VAL A 39 -9.29 -19.15 -18.87
C VAL A 39 -10.19 -18.42 -17.88
N VAL A 40 -11.42 -18.89 -17.68
CA VAL A 40 -12.35 -18.32 -16.68
C VAL A 40 -11.77 -18.47 -15.27
N GLY A 41 -11.15 -19.61 -14.95
CA GLY A 41 -10.48 -19.84 -13.66
C GLY A 41 -9.30 -18.90 -13.43
N VAL A 42 -8.43 -18.73 -14.43
CA VAL A 42 -7.29 -17.81 -14.35
C VAL A 42 -7.75 -16.36 -14.24
N LEU A 43 -8.77 -15.96 -14.99
CA LEU A 43 -9.33 -14.60 -14.94
C LEU A 43 -9.98 -14.31 -13.58
N THR A 44 -10.75 -15.26 -13.04
CA THR A 44 -11.39 -15.10 -11.73
C THR A 44 -10.36 -15.07 -10.61
N LEU A 45 -9.36 -15.96 -10.62
CA LEU A 45 -8.24 -15.93 -9.67
C LEU A 45 -7.43 -14.63 -9.77
N SER A 46 -7.13 -14.17 -10.98
CA SER A 46 -6.39 -12.92 -11.20
C SER A 46 -7.18 -11.71 -10.70
N SER A 47 -8.50 -11.67 -10.93
CA SER A 47 -9.37 -10.61 -10.43
C SER A 47 -9.47 -10.61 -8.90
N ILE A 48 -9.54 -11.79 -8.27
CA ILE A 48 -9.54 -11.93 -6.80
C ILE A 48 -8.20 -11.48 -6.22
N ALA A 49 -7.09 -11.92 -6.81
CA ALA A 49 -5.75 -11.51 -6.38
C ALA A 49 -5.57 -9.99 -6.52
N PHE A 50 -6.04 -9.40 -7.63
CA PHE A 50 -5.99 -7.96 -7.85
C PHE A 50 -6.84 -7.18 -6.85
N ALA A 51 -8.07 -7.64 -6.57
CA ALA A 51 -8.94 -7.06 -5.55
C ALA A 51 -8.32 -7.14 -4.16
N PHE A 52 -7.64 -8.24 -3.83
CA PHE A 52 -6.90 -8.40 -2.58
C PHE A 52 -5.72 -7.42 -2.50
N VAL A 53 -4.95 -7.26 -3.57
CA VAL A 53 -3.82 -6.31 -3.64
C VAL A 53 -4.29 -4.86 -3.52
N LEU A 54 -5.37 -4.48 -4.21
CA LEU A 54 -5.98 -3.15 -4.08
C LEU A 54 -6.56 -2.91 -2.67
N GLY A 55 -7.17 -3.94 -2.09
CA GLY A 55 -7.71 -3.90 -0.73
C GLY A 55 -6.62 -3.69 0.32
N VAL A 56 -5.51 -4.42 0.22
CA VAL A 56 -4.38 -4.32 1.16
C VAL A 56 -3.74 -2.93 1.11
N ALA A 57 -3.54 -2.34 -0.08
CA ALA A 57 -3.00 -0.98 -0.20
C ALA A 57 -3.92 0.08 0.45
N SER A 58 -5.23 -0.05 0.21
CA SER A 58 -6.24 0.84 0.78
C SER A 58 -6.31 0.72 2.30
N VAL A 59 -6.28 -0.52 2.83
CA VAL A 59 -6.27 -0.81 4.27
C VAL A 59 -4.99 -0.31 4.92
N CYS A 60 -3.83 -0.49 4.29
CA CYS A 60 -2.55 0.00 4.81
C CYS A 60 -2.53 1.53 4.92
N ASN A 61 -3.05 2.24 3.92
CA ASN A 61 -3.17 3.69 3.97
C ASN A 61 -4.18 4.14 5.04
N LEU A 62 -5.32 3.43 5.17
CA LEU A 62 -6.32 3.75 6.17
C LEU A 62 -5.79 3.53 7.59
N VAL A 63 -5.12 2.40 7.84
CA VAL A 63 -4.51 2.08 9.14
C VAL A 63 -3.36 3.04 9.45
N GLY A 64 -2.52 3.36 8.46
CA GLY A 64 -1.44 4.34 8.56
C GLY A 64 -1.92 5.77 8.83
N PHE A 65 -3.19 6.09 8.57
CA PHE A 65 -3.78 7.39 8.87
C PHE A 65 -4.63 7.38 10.16
N VAL A 66 -5.48 6.38 10.33
CA VAL A 66 -6.48 6.30 11.41
C VAL A 66 -5.86 5.90 12.74
N TYR A 67 -4.93 4.94 12.77
CA TYR A 67 -4.28 4.51 14.01
C TYR A 67 -3.45 5.63 14.68
N PRO A 68 -2.54 6.33 13.98
CA PRO A 68 -1.78 7.42 14.60
C PRO A 68 -2.66 8.63 14.89
N ALA A 69 -3.75 8.87 14.13
CA ALA A 69 -4.74 9.90 14.46
C ALA A 69 -5.46 9.60 15.79
N TYR A 70 -5.89 8.35 15.99
CA TYR A 70 -6.48 7.92 17.26
C TYR A 70 -5.50 8.05 18.42
N CYS A 71 -4.25 7.60 18.24
CA CYS A 71 -3.22 7.75 19.27
C CYS A 71 -2.86 9.22 19.54
N SER A 72 -2.87 10.09 18.52
CA SER A 72 -2.68 11.53 18.69
C SER A 72 -3.82 12.15 19.50
N PHE A 73 -5.07 11.76 19.22
CA PHE A 73 -6.24 12.23 19.98
C PHE A 73 -6.16 11.80 21.45
N LYS A 74 -5.80 10.54 21.69
CA LYS A 74 -5.59 10.00 23.04
C LYS A 74 -4.44 10.72 23.77
N ALA A 75 -3.35 11.04 23.08
CA ALA A 75 -2.22 11.79 23.65
C ALA A 75 -2.63 13.21 24.06
N ILE A 76 -3.44 13.90 23.25
CA ILE A 76 -3.97 15.25 23.54
C ILE A 76 -4.95 15.26 24.71
N GLU A 77 -5.80 14.23 24.81
CA GLU A 77 -6.83 14.15 25.85
C GLU A 77 -6.25 13.65 27.18
N SER A 78 -5.22 12.80 27.14
CA SER A 78 -4.41 12.51 28.32
C SER A 78 -3.55 13.73 28.65
N THR A 79 -3.35 14.06 29.92
CA THR A 79 -2.31 15.02 30.32
C THR A 79 -0.91 14.36 30.23
N GLY A 80 -0.66 13.72 29.09
CA GLY A 80 0.48 12.86 28.82
C GLY A 80 1.77 13.65 28.67
N SER A 81 2.89 12.96 28.87
CA SER A 81 4.22 13.55 28.84
C SER A 81 4.51 14.22 27.48
N SER A 82 5.19 15.37 27.47
CA SER A 82 5.60 16.12 26.27
C SER A 82 6.38 15.29 25.22
N GLN A 83 6.87 14.13 25.64
CA GLN A 83 7.58 13.17 24.81
C GLN A 83 6.64 12.41 23.85
N GLU A 84 5.40 12.13 24.25
CA GLU A 84 4.38 11.47 23.42
C GLU A 84 3.86 12.44 22.34
N ASP A 85 3.62 13.69 22.70
CA ASP A 85 3.27 14.76 21.75
C ASP A 85 4.34 14.94 20.67
N THR A 86 5.62 14.95 21.08
CA THR A 86 6.76 15.10 20.17
C THR A 86 6.85 13.92 19.19
N GLN A 87 6.52 12.70 19.64
CA GLN A 87 6.55 11.50 18.81
C GLN A 87 5.51 11.54 17.70
N TRP A 88 4.25 11.85 18.04
CA TRP A 88 3.17 11.91 17.05
C TRP A 88 3.32 13.09 16.10
N LEU A 89 3.75 14.26 16.60
CA LEU A 89 3.99 15.42 15.74
C LEU A 89 5.13 15.18 14.75
N THR A 90 6.20 14.51 15.18
CA THR A 90 7.31 14.13 14.28
C THR A 90 6.85 13.12 13.22
N TYR A 91 5.99 12.16 13.59
CA TYR A 91 5.37 11.24 12.63
C TYR A 91 4.59 11.99 11.54
N TRP A 92 3.75 12.96 11.92
CA TRP A 92 2.96 13.75 10.97
C TRP A 92 3.83 14.61 10.06
N VAL A 93 4.93 15.18 10.56
CA VAL A 93 5.90 15.93 9.73
C VAL A 93 6.55 15.03 8.69
N LEU A 94 7.01 13.84 9.10
CA LEU A 94 7.61 12.87 8.17
C LEU A 94 6.58 12.39 7.13
N TYR A 95 5.37 12.08 7.57
CA TYR A 95 4.27 11.70 6.69
C TYR A 95 3.98 12.78 5.64
N GLY A 96 3.92 14.05 6.06
CA GLY A 96 3.74 15.19 5.16
C GLY A 96 4.88 15.36 4.14
N CYS A 97 6.14 15.20 4.56
CA CYS A 97 7.28 15.21 3.64
C CYS A 97 7.17 14.12 2.56
N PHE A 98 6.80 12.89 2.95
CA PHE A 98 6.60 11.81 1.99
C PHE A 98 5.39 12.04 1.08
N SER A 99 4.31 12.66 1.58
CA SER A 99 3.16 13.04 0.75
C SER A 99 3.52 14.08 -0.30
N ILE A 100 4.37 15.06 0.03
CA ILE A 100 4.87 16.04 -0.95
C ILE A 100 5.70 15.35 -2.03
N VAL A 101 6.60 14.43 -1.66
CA VAL A 101 7.41 13.67 -2.64
C VAL A 101 6.53 12.83 -3.57
N GLU A 102 5.43 12.27 -3.06
CA GLU A 102 4.45 11.52 -3.87
C GLU A 102 3.73 12.36 -4.93
N VAL A 103 3.53 13.65 -4.69
CA VAL A 103 2.96 14.55 -5.70
C VAL A 103 3.90 14.71 -6.90
N PHE A 104 5.21 14.57 -6.69
CA PHE A 104 6.22 14.59 -7.75
C PHE A 104 6.42 13.19 -8.36
N GLN A 105 5.36 12.66 -8.98
CA GLN A 105 5.33 11.31 -9.57
C GLN A 105 6.47 11.04 -10.58
N GLY A 106 7.03 12.08 -11.20
CA GLY A 106 8.20 11.97 -12.08
C GLY A 106 9.51 11.56 -11.37
N LEU A 107 9.66 11.85 -10.07
CA LEU A 107 10.83 11.45 -9.28
C LEU A 107 10.66 10.03 -8.70
N VAL A 108 9.41 9.68 -8.33
CA VAL A 108 9.07 8.43 -7.65
C VAL A 108 9.01 7.24 -8.63
N ASN A 109 8.51 7.44 -9.86
CA ASN A 109 8.42 6.35 -10.85
C ASN A 109 9.79 5.84 -11.34
N ASN A 110 10.87 6.60 -11.17
CA ASN A 110 12.21 6.17 -11.55
C ASN A 110 12.88 5.25 -10.50
N LEU A 111 12.30 5.11 -9.30
CA LEU A 111 12.84 4.30 -8.21
C LEU A 111 11.96 3.07 -7.95
N PRO A 112 12.34 1.88 -8.46
CA PRO A 112 11.70 0.65 -8.02
C PRO A 112 11.98 0.51 -6.50
N PHE A 113 10.95 0.19 -5.70
CA PHE A 113 10.97 0.06 -4.23
C PHE A 113 10.73 1.32 -3.37
N PHE A 114 10.46 2.51 -3.95
CA PHE A 114 10.18 3.70 -3.13
C PHE A 114 8.95 3.52 -2.20
N TYR A 115 7.86 2.93 -2.70
CA TYR A 115 6.63 2.74 -1.93
C TYR A 115 6.78 1.73 -0.79
N GLN A 116 7.51 0.64 -1.01
CA GLN A 116 7.80 -0.39 -0.02
C GLN A 116 8.73 0.14 1.07
N PHE A 117 9.73 0.94 0.70
CA PHE A 117 10.59 1.63 1.65
C PHE A 117 9.81 2.67 2.47
N LYS A 118 8.96 3.48 1.82
CA LYS A 118 8.07 4.44 2.50
C LYS A 118 7.19 3.72 3.52
N PHE A 119 6.55 2.61 3.14
CA PHE A 119 5.71 1.83 4.03
C PHE A 119 6.49 1.27 5.22
N ALA A 120 7.65 0.63 4.97
CA ALA A 120 8.50 0.09 6.03
C ALA A 120 9.03 1.18 6.97
N PHE A 121 9.39 2.35 6.44
CA PHE A 121 9.89 3.47 7.22
C PHE A 121 8.80 4.12 8.07
N LEU A 122 7.59 4.32 7.51
CA LEU A 122 6.44 4.82 8.26
C LEU A 122 6.04 3.85 9.36
N LEU A 123 6.01 2.54 9.07
CA LEU A 123 5.67 1.50 10.04
C LEU A 123 6.72 1.39 11.16
N TRP A 124 8.01 1.59 10.83
CA TRP A 124 9.09 1.69 11.83
C TRP A 124 8.99 2.94 12.70
N CYS A 125 8.60 4.09 12.12
CA CYS A 125 8.33 5.32 12.89
C CYS A 125 7.09 5.21 13.79
N MET A 126 6.12 4.41 13.38
CA MET A 126 4.85 4.19 14.06
C MET A 126 4.97 3.22 15.24
N LEU A 127 5.98 2.36 15.26
CA LEU A 127 6.22 1.41 16.35
C LEU A 127 6.72 2.17 17.62
N PRO A 128 5.93 2.23 18.71
CA PRO A 128 6.35 2.90 19.94
C PRO A 128 7.50 2.17 20.66
N SER A 129 7.76 0.90 20.29
CA SER A 129 8.78 0.05 20.91
C SER A 129 10.21 0.38 20.46
N THR A 130 10.41 0.86 19.22
CA THR A 130 11.72 1.25 18.68
C THR A 130 12.07 2.73 18.90
N ARG A 131 11.11 3.58 19.32
CA ARG A 131 11.32 5.02 19.53
C ARG A 131 11.95 5.74 18.32
N GLY A 132 11.77 5.21 17.11
CA GLY A 132 12.43 5.68 15.88
C GLY A 132 12.16 7.15 15.55
N ALA A 133 10.91 7.61 15.76
CA ALA A 133 10.54 9.01 15.58
C ALA A 133 11.25 9.95 16.57
N SER A 134 11.47 9.53 17.82
CA SER A 134 12.20 10.33 18.82
C SER A 134 13.71 10.40 18.56
N LEU A 135 14.29 9.33 17.98
CA LEU A 135 15.67 9.30 17.51
C LEU A 135 15.86 10.26 16.32
N LEU A 136 14.98 10.20 15.32
CA LEU A 136 14.97 11.12 14.18
C LEU A 136 14.72 12.58 14.59
N TYR A 137 13.87 12.79 15.59
CA TYR A 137 13.69 14.10 16.19
C TYR A 137 15.00 14.61 16.80
N ALA A 138 15.66 13.79 17.63
CA ALA A 138 16.90 14.16 18.28
C ALA A 138 18.08 14.37 17.32
N SER A 139 18.13 13.64 16.20
CA SER A 139 19.29 13.62 15.29
C SER A 139 19.16 14.51 14.05
N VAL A 140 17.96 14.67 13.48
CA VAL A 140 17.79 15.38 12.20
C VAL A 140 16.84 16.55 12.33
N LEU A 141 15.63 16.35 12.88
CA LEU A 141 14.66 17.45 12.95
C LEU A 141 15.09 18.53 13.93
N ARG A 142 15.71 18.18 15.07
CA ARG A 142 16.18 19.16 16.06
C ARG A 142 17.17 20.13 15.45
N ASP A 143 18.15 19.66 14.69
CA ASP A 143 19.19 20.50 14.11
C ASP A 143 18.71 21.23 12.85
N ALA A 144 17.82 20.63 12.06
CA ALA A 144 17.22 21.29 10.89
C ALA A 144 16.18 22.37 11.25
N LEU A 145 15.40 22.19 12.34
CA LEU A 145 14.37 23.13 12.77
C LEU A 145 14.87 24.19 13.76
N ARG A 146 16.00 23.95 14.46
CA ARG A 146 16.61 24.92 15.39
C ARG A 146 16.80 26.34 14.81
N PRO A 147 17.28 26.51 13.56
CA PRO A 147 17.46 27.85 13.00
C PRO A 147 16.14 28.51 12.56
N LEU A 148 15.06 27.74 12.38
CA LEU A 148 13.76 28.25 11.89
C LEU A 148 12.78 28.58 13.02
N VAL A 149 12.96 27.98 14.20
CA VAL A 149 12.11 28.21 15.37
C VAL A 149 12.87 29.06 16.36
N LYS A 150 12.50 30.35 16.46
CA LYS A 150 13.02 31.20 17.55
C LYS A 150 12.64 30.59 18.90
N PRO A 151 13.57 30.50 19.86
CA PRO A 151 13.28 29.93 21.17
C PRO A 151 12.11 30.69 21.81
N LYS A 152 11.17 29.96 22.40
CA LYS A 152 10.06 30.53 23.16
C LYS A 152 10.68 31.34 24.30
N ALA A 153 10.64 32.67 24.21
CA ALA A 153 11.10 33.55 25.26
C ALA A 153 10.34 33.18 26.54
N THR A 154 11.08 32.74 27.55
CA THR A 154 10.55 32.42 28.88
C THR A 154 10.47 33.70 29.68
#